data_AF-A0AA37XEU3-F1
#
_entry.id   AF-A0AA37XEU3-F1
#
_cell.length_a   1.000
_cell.length_b   1.000
_cell.length_c   1.000
_cell.angle_alpha   90.00
_cell.angle_beta   90.00
_cell.angle_gamma   90.00
#
_symmetry.space_group_name_H-M   'P 1'
#
loop_
_entity.id
_entity.type
_entity.pdbx_description
1 polymer ?
#
loop_
_entity_poly.entity_id
_entity_poly.type
_entity_poly.pdbx_seq_one_letter_code
_entity_poly.pdbx_strand_id
1 'polypeptide(L)'
;MSSGGAVRSRPSCSGALGYPLGNEVRQASGYWFQPFLGGQIYVSPRGAFPVDSWWGGFLEAHAARGGGTGSLGYPKGNEFFDTTTRTWSQVFERGRIHIGPAGTRYEMGVFWEL
;
A
#
# COMPACT_ATOMS: atom_id res chain seq x y z
N MET A 1 20.94 -22.98 2.07
CA MET A 1 20.87 -21.97 3.15
C MET A 1 19.94 -20.87 2.66
N SER A 2 18.66 -20.90 3.07
CA SER A 2 17.71 -19.84 2.70
C SER A 2 18.03 -18.59 3.52
N SER A 3 18.59 -17.58 2.87
CA SER A 3 18.72 -16.25 3.47
C SER A 3 17.33 -15.61 3.50
N GLY A 4 16.64 -15.73 4.64
CA GLY A 4 15.45 -14.95 4.92
C GLY A 4 15.80 -13.48 4.88
N GLY A 5 15.41 -12.80 3.79
CA GLY A 5 15.59 -11.37 3.64
C GLY A 5 14.85 -10.65 4.76
N ALA A 6 15.57 -9.84 5.54
CA ALA A 6 15.00 -9.07 6.63
C ALA A 6 14.11 -7.96 6.06
N VAL A 7 12.81 -8.26 5.92
CA VAL A 7 11.78 -7.27 5.62
C VAL A 7 11.66 -6.33 6.81
N ARG A 8 12.02 -5.05 6.62
CA ARG A 8 11.77 -4.01 7.62
C ARG A 8 10.50 -3.29 7.21
N SER A 9 9.40 -3.57 7.91
CA SER A 9 8.23 -2.70 7.88
C SER A 9 8.62 -1.38 8.58
N ARG A 10 8.33 -0.25 7.94
CA ARG A 10 8.26 1.00 8.71
C ARG A 10 6.89 1.00 9.41
N PRO A 11 6.78 1.55 10.63
CA PRO A 11 5.48 2.07 11.05
C PRO A 11 5.08 3.03 9.93
N SER A 12 3.91 2.81 9.32
CA SER A 12 3.36 3.75 8.35
C SER A 12 3.52 5.13 8.94
N CYS A 13 4.30 5.98 8.29
CA CYS A 13 4.66 7.26 8.88
C CYS A 13 3.37 8.07 8.98
N SER A 14 2.70 8.02 10.13
CA SER A 14 1.54 8.85 10.45
C SER A 14 1.89 10.33 10.30
N GLY A 15 3.18 10.69 10.40
CA GLY A 15 3.69 12.02 10.05
C GLY A 15 3.74 12.36 8.56
N ALA A 16 3.72 11.39 7.64
CA ALA A 16 3.73 11.61 6.19
C ALA A 16 2.33 11.77 5.59
N LEU A 17 1.28 11.25 6.25
CA LEU A 17 -0.11 11.38 5.81
C LEU A 17 -0.67 12.80 6.00
N GLY A 18 -0.16 13.56 6.98
CA GLY A 18 -0.68 14.89 7.29
C GLY A 18 -2.07 14.84 7.93
N TYR A 19 -2.91 15.84 7.65
CA TYR A 19 -4.25 15.96 8.21
C TYR A 19 -5.31 15.24 7.36
N PRO A 20 -6.43 14.79 7.95
CA PRO A 20 -7.53 14.18 7.22
C PRO A 20 -8.21 15.22 6.31
N LEU A 21 -8.56 14.81 5.09
CA LEU A 21 -9.27 15.64 4.11
C LEU A 21 -10.79 15.42 4.14
N GLY A 22 -11.25 14.45 4.93
CA GLY A 22 -12.66 14.13 5.08
C GLY A 22 -12.89 13.08 6.17
N ASN A 23 -14.16 12.81 6.42
CA ASN A 23 -14.59 11.75 7.34
C ASN A 23 -14.31 10.36 6.74
N GLU A 24 -14.27 9.35 7.61
CA GLU A 24 -14.27 7.96 7.14
C GLU A 24 -15.59 7.61 6.43
N VAL A 25 -15.49 6.82 5.37
CA VAL A 25 -16.63 6.37 4.56
C VAL A 25 -16.58 4.85 4.47
N ARG A 26 -17.71 4.20 4.78
CA ARG A 26 -17.86 2.75 4.57
C ARG A 26 -17.98 2.47 3.08
N GLN A 27 -17.16 1.56 2.57
CA GLN A 27 -17.19 1.11 1.19
C GLN A 27 -17.98 -0.19 1.05
N ALA A 28 -18.51 -0.45 -0.16
CA ALA A 28 -19.29 -1.65 -0.47
C ALA A 28 -18.51 -2.96 -0.24
N SER A 29 -17.18 -2.92 -0.31
CA SER A 29 -16.27 -4.02 0.03
C SER A 29 -16.24 -4.37 1.51
N GLY A 30 -16.84 -3.55 2.37
CA GLY A 30 -16.82 -3.68 3.82
C GLY A 30 -15.67 -2.93 4.51
N TYR A 31 -14.72 -2.38 3.76
CA TYR A 31 -13.64 -1.53 4.27
C TYR A 31 -14.18 -0.15 4.69
N TRP A 32 -13.51 0.49 5.65
CA TRP A 32 -13.61 1.93 5.85
C TRP A 32 -12.48 2.63 5.11
N PHE A 33 -12.77 3.79 4.55
CA PHE A 33 -11.84 4.58 3.78
C PHE A 33 -11.78 6.00 4.34
N GLN A 34 -10.57 6.54 4.49
CA GLN A 34 -10.40 7.96 4.84
C GLN A 34 -9.25 8.58 4.04
N PRO A 35 -9.48 9.72 3.35
CA PRO A 35 -8.43 10.45 2.66
C PRO A 35 -7.67 11.39 3.61
N PHE A 36 -6.37 11.52 3.39
CA PHE A 36 -5.44 12.39 4.09
C PHE A 36 -4.61 13.20 3.07
N LEU A 37 -4.00 14.31 3.49
CA LEU A 37 -3.21 15.16 2.59
C LEU A 37 -2.13 14.40 1.81
N GLY A 38 -1.42 13.49 2.48
CA GLY A 38 -0.32 12.71 1.94
C GLY A 38 -0.66 11.24 1.67
N GLY A 39 -1.95 10.89 1.58
CA GLY A 39 -2.33 9.49 1.38
C GLY A 39 -3.79 9.18 1.69
N GLN A 40 -4.06 7.90 1.87
CA GLN A 40 -5.36 7.40 2.28
C GLN A 40 -5.21 6.19 3.16
N ILE A 41 -6.15 5.97 4.08
CA ILE A 41 -6.17 4.79 4.95
C ILE A 41 -7.37 3.93 4.57
N TYR A 42 -7.12 2.63 4.38
CA TYR A 42 -8.16 1.61 4.30
C TYR A 42 -8.16 0.78 5.58
N VAL A 43 -9.29 0.71 6.27
CA VAL A 43 -9.46 -0.08 7.49
C VAL A 43 -10.35 -1.27 7.22
N SER A 44 -9.90 -2.43 7.67
CA SER A 44 -10.61 -3.71 7.59
C SER A 44 -10.54 -4.42 8.93
N PRO A 45 -11.27 -5.54 9.12
CA PRO A 45 -11.08 -6.39 10.30
C PRO A 45 -9.63 -6.89 10.48
N ARG A 46 -8.80 -6.86 9.42
CA ARG A 46 -7.39 -7.26 9.46
C ARG A 46 -6.45 -6.14 9.92
N GLY A 47 -6.94 -4.90 10.03
CA GLY A 47 -6.14 -3.74 10.40
C GLY A 47 -6.37 -2.52 9.50
N ALA A 48 -5.61 -1.46 9.78
CA ALA A 48 -5.55 -0.23 9.01
C ALA A 48 -4.29 -0.23 8.14
N PHE A 49 -4.48 -0.01 6.84
CA PHE A 49 -3.42 -0.05 5.84
C PHE A 49 -3.40 1.27 5.06
N PRO A 50 -2.40 2.11 5.29
CA PRO A 50 -2.23 3.35 4.55
C PRO A 50 -1.63 3.10 3.17
N VAL A 51 -2.02 3.92 2.21
CA VAL A 51 -1.42 4.05 0.89
C VAL A 51 -1.02 5.51 0.76
N ASP A 52 0.26 5.81 0.94
CA ASP A 52 0.79 7.18 1.01
C ASP A 52 1.42 7.65 -0.31
N SER A 53 1.65 8.95 -0.42
CA SER A 53 2.23 9.59 -1.62
C SER A 53 3.75 9.79 -1.53
N TRP A 54 4.45 9.16 -0.58
CA TRP A 54 5.88 9.42 -0.38
C TRP A 54 6.74 8.75 -1.47
N TRP A 55 7.89 9.37 -1.81
CA TRP A 55 8.92 8.86 -2.75
C TRP A 55 8.39 8.17 -4.02
N GLY A 56 7.62 8.88 -4.84
CA GLY A 56 7.19 8.40 -6.16
C GLY A 56 5.80 7.75 -6.19
N GLY A 57 5.11 7.69 -5.05
CA GLY A 57 3.65 7.76 -5.02
C GLY A 57 2.93 6.42 -5.08
N PHE A 58 2.86 5.71 -3.95
CA PHE A 58 1.94 4.56 -3.85
C PHE A 58 0.49 5.00 -4.06
N LEU A 59 0.11 6.17 -3.53
CA LEU A 59 -1.20 6.77 -3.73
C LEU A 59 -1.51 6.94 -5.22
N GLU A 60 -0.61 7.58 -5.96
CA GLU A 60 -0.71 7.87 -7.38
C GLU A 60 -0.73 6.58 -8.21
N ALA A 61 0.19 5.66 -7.91
CA ALA A 61 0.28 4.37 -8.59
C ALA A 61 -0.96 3.50 -8.34
N HIS A 62 -1.52 3.53 -7.14
CA HIS A 62 -2.73 2.81 -6.77
C HIS A 62 -3.97 3.47 -7.40
N ALA A 63 -4.07 4.80 -7.36
CA ALA A 63 -5.15 5.56 -7.98
C ALA A 63 -5.20 5.36 -9.51
N ALA A 64 -4.04 5.38 -10.18
CA ALA A 64 -3.92 5.09 -11.61
C ALA A 64 -4.41 3.68 -12.00
N ARG A 65 -4.50 2.76 -11.03
CA ARG A 65 -5.02 1.41 -11.20
C ARG A 65 -6.47 1.24 -10.75
N GLY A 66 -7.14 2.33 -10.39
CA GLY A 66 -8.55 2.38 -9.98
C GLY A 66 -8.78 2.30 -8.46
N GLY A 67 -7.74 2.49 -7.65
CA GLY A 67 -7.82 2.45 -6.19
C GLY A 67 -8.29 1.09 -5.65
N GLY A 68 -8.94 1.10 -4.48
CA GLY A 68 -9.38 -0.13 -3.79
C GLY A 68 -10.37 -0.98 -4.61
N THR A 69 -11.17 -0.36 -5.47
CA THR A 69 -12.07 -1.07 -6.41
C THR A 69 -11.39 -1.46 -7.73
N GLY A 70 -10.16 -1.03 -7.93
CA GLY A 70 -9.41 -1.14 -9.18
C GLY A 70 -8.76 -2.50 -9.38
N SER A 71 -7.77 -2.56 -10.27
CA SER A 71 -7.12 -3.83 -10.67
C SER A 71 -6.22 -4.45 -9.60
N LEU A 72 -5.68 -3.66 -8.66
CA LEU A 72 -4.87 -4.15 -7.53
C LEU A 72 -5.73 -4.57 -6.33
N GLY A 73 -6.87 -3.92 -6.12
CA GLY A 73 -7.72 -4.13 -4.95
C GLY A 73 -7.24 -3.36 -3.73
N TYR A 74 -7.75 -3.74 -2.56
CA TYR A 74 -7.39 -3.08 -1.30
C TYR A 74 -5.98 -3.47 -0.82
N PRO A 75 -5.30 -2.59 -0.06
CA PRO A 75 -4.04 -2.95 0.57
C PRO A 75 -4.25 -4.03 1.63
N LYS A 76 -3.30 -4.97 1.71
CA LYS A 76 -3.29 -6.10 2.67
C LYS A 76 -2.21 -5.95 3.75
N GLY A 77 -1.40 -4.92 3.68
CA GLY A 77 -0.29 -4.67 4.58
C GLY A 77 0.27 -3.27 4.42
N ASN A 78 1.12 -2.87 5.37
CA ASN A 78 1.89 -1.64 5.27
C ASN A 78 2.95 -1.77 4.17
N GLU A 79 3.48 -0.64 3.73
CA GLU A 79 4.70 -0.62 2.93
C GLU A 79 5.89 -1.23 3.70
N PHE A 80 6.81 -1.81 2.95
CA PHE A 80 8.06 -2.36 3.48
C PHE A 80 9.19 -2.18 2.48
N PHE A 81 10.42 -2.10 2.98
CA PHE A 81 11.58 -2.08 2.12
C PHE A 81 12.03 -3.52 1.82
N ASP A 82 12.02 -3.89 0.54
CA ASP A 82 12.61 -5.14 0.05
C ASP A 82 14.09 -4.91 -0.25
N THR A 83 14.96 -5.52 0.56
CA THR A 83 16.41 -5.40 0.43
C THR A 83 16.98 -6.07 -0.82
N THR A 84 16.26 -7.04 -1.38
CA THR A 84 16.70 -7.83 -2.55
C THR A 84 16.54 -7.01 -3.82
N THR A 85 15.34 -6.43 -4.00
CA THR A 85 15.02 -5.59 -5.15
C THR A 85 15.41 -4.13 -4.93
N ARG A 86 15.76 -3.74 -3.68
CA ARG A 86 16.00 -2.36 -3.24
C ARG A 86 14.84 -1.43 -3.56
N THR A 87 13.62 -1.92 -3.37
CA THR A 87 12.38 -1.19 -3.61
C THR A 87 11.57 -1.04 -2.33
N TRP A 88 10.84 0.06 -2.22
CA TRP A 88 9.69 0.13 -1.34
C TRP A 88 8.55 -0.65 -2.00
N SER A 89 7.90 -1.53 -1.23
CA SER A 89 6.87 -2.42 -1.75
C SER A 89 5.63 -2.40 -0.85
N GLN A 90 4.46 -2.53 -1.45
CA GLN A 90 3.21 -2.73 -0.72
C GLN A 90 2.36 -3.81 -1.38
N VAL A 91 1.75 -4.66 -0.55
CA VAL A 91 0.88 -5.76 -0.99
C VAL A 91 -0.58 -5.32 -1.00
N PHE A 92 -1.26 -5.67 -2.08
CA PHE A 92 -2.69 -5.48 -2.31
C PHE A 92 -3.35 -6.84 -2.55
N GLU A 93 -4.68 -6.89 -2.54
CA GLU A 93 -5.47 -8.11 -2.71
C GLU A 93 -5.10 -8.94 -3.93
N ARG A 94 -4.80 -8.26 -5.06
CA ARG A 94 -4.53 -8.87 -6.37
C ARG A 94 -3.22 -8.38 -6.98
N GLY A 95 -2.37 -7.77 -6.16
CA GLY A 95 -1.26 -6.96 -6.67
C GLY A 95 -0.16 -6.68 -5.65
N ARG A 96 1.00 -6.31 -6.15
CA ARG A 96 2.04 -5.59 -5.41
C ARG A 96 2.49 -4.39 -6.22
N ILE A 97 2.69 -3.27 -5.55
CA ILE A 97 3.38 -2.12 -6.12
C ILE A 97 4.81 -2.15 -5.57
N HIS A 98 5.79 -1.97 -6.45
CA HIS A 98 7.19 -1.78 -6.12
C HIS A 98 7.64 -0.42 -6.65
N ILE A 99 8.22 0.41 -5.79
CA ILE A 99 8.75 1.73 -6.13
C ILE A 99 10.22 1.77 -5.77
N GLY A 100 11.08 2.06 -6.74
CA GLY A 100 12.51 2.18 -6.54
C GLY A 100 13.17 3.08 -7.57
N PRO A 101 14.51 3.11 -7.62
CA PRO A 101 15.26 3.98 -8.52
C PRO A 101 14.94 3.78 -10.02
N ALA A 102 14.49 2.57 -10.39
CA ALA A 102 14.08 2.22 -11.75
C ALA A 102 12.63 2.62 -12.08
N GLY A 103 11.91 3.26 -11.14
CA GLY A 103 10.50 3.64 -11.27
C GLY A 103 9.54 2.68 -10.59
N THR A 104 8.27 2.79 -10.97
CA THR A 104 7.15 2.01 -10.42
C THR A 104 6.92 0.74 -11.24
N ARG A 105 6.88 -0.42 -10.57
CA ARG A 105 6.53 -1.72 -11.15
C ARG A 105 5.30 -2.30 -10.45
N TYR A 106 4.39 -2.83 -11.25
CA TYR A 106 3.24 -3.60 -10.77
C TYR A 106 3.51 -5.09 -10.95
N GLU A 107 3.31 -5.86 -9.89
CA GLU A 107 3.26 -7.31 -9.96
C GLU A 107 1.80 -7.73 -9.73
N MET A 108 1.16 -8.33 -10.72
CA MET A 108 -0.26 -8.71 -10.65
C MET A 108 -0.37 -10.21 -10.33
N GLY A 109 -1.33 -10.58 -9.50
CA GLY A 109 -1.55 -11.97 -9.10
C GLY A 109 -2.07 -12.08 -7.67
N VAL A 110 -2.52 -13.27 -7.28
CA VAL A 110 -2.89 -13.52 -5.89
C VAL A 110 -1.64 -13.95 -5.13
N PHE A 111 -1.14 -13.09 -4.26
CA PHE A 111 0.00 -13.38 -3.41
C PHE A 111 -0.49 -14.17 -2.18
N TRP A 112 -0.40 -15.49 -2.29
CA TRP A 112 -0.41 -16.39 -1.15
C TRP A 112 1.05 -16.68 -0.79
N GLU A 113 1.48 -16.38 0.43
CA GLU A 113 2.78 -16.85 0.91
C GLU A 113 2.69 -18.36 1.21
N LEU A 114 3.71 -19.10 0.74
CA LEU A 114 4.03 -20.47 1.15
C LEU A 114 4.69 -20.46 2.53
#